data_AF-A0A5C8QCV4-F1
#
_entry.id   AF-A0A5C8QCV4-F1
#
_cell.length_a   1.000
_cell.length_b   1.000
_cell.length_c   1.000
_cell.angle_alpha   90.00
_cell.angle_beta   90.00
_cell.angle_gamma   90.00
#
_symmetry.space_group_name_H-M   'P 1'
#
loop_
_entity.id
_entity.type
_entity.pdbx_description
1 polymer ?
#
loop_
_entity_poly.entity_id
_entity_poly.type
_entity_poly.pdbx_seq_one_letter_code
_entity_poly.pdbx_strand_id
1 'polypeptide(L)'
;MTLRRAAFLNHVKERGEYGTVEETERAARVVPALLGAHLVGEVRSRLAARLPEEFALILLNPLGSAEPLSPKRFVRATAALIEGV
;
A
#
# COMPACT_ATOMS: atom_id res chain seq x y z
N MET A 1 -11.49 -8.36 -12.26
CA MET A 1 -11.40 -9.44 -11.25
C MET A 1 -10.45 -9.02 -10.17
N THR A 2 -10.90 -9.04 -8.91
CA THR A 2 -10.10 -8.69 -7.75
C THR A 2 -9.22 -9.87 -7.34
N LEU A 3 -7.95 -9.64 -7.02
CA LEU A 3 -7.06 -10.70 -6.55
C LEU A 3 -7.53 -11.23 -5.19
N ARG A 4 -7.36 -12.54 -4.97
CA ARG A 4 -7.52 -13.11 -3.61
C ARG A 4 -6.38 -12.63 -2.72
N ARG A 5 -6.66 -12.38 -1.44
CA ARG A 5 -5.68 -11.94 -0.43
C ARG A 5 -4.38 -12.75 -0.46
N ALA A 6 -4.48 -14.08 -0.41
CA ALA A 6 -3.31 -14.96 -0.40
C ALA A 6 -2.46 -14.84 -1.68
N ALA A 7 -3.10 -14.77 -2.86
CA ALA A 7 -2.38 -14.60 -4.12
C ALA A 7 -1.70 -13.22 -4.20
N PHE A 8 -2.37 -12.19 -3.71
CA PHE A 8 -1.80 -10.85 -3.62
C PHE A 8 -0.57 -10.82 -2.69
N LEU A 9 -0.68 -11.36 -1.48
CA LEU A 9 0.45 -11.40 -0.54
C LEU A 9 1.60 -12.26 -1.05
N ASN A 10 1.35 -13.38 -1.73
CA ASN A 10 2.41 -14.16 -2.37
C ASN A 10 3.16 -13.33 -3.41
N HIS A 11 2.45 -12.59 -4.26
CA HIS A 11 3.10 -11.70 -5.23
C HIS A 11 3.89 -10.57 -4.57
N VAL A 12 3.43 -10.04 -3.44
CA VAL A 12 4.16 -9.02 -2.67
C VAL A 12 5.42 -9.63 -2.05
N LYS A 13 5.32 -10.83 -1.47
CA LYS A 13 6.44 -11.56 -0.88
C LYS A 13 7.52 -11.85 -1.92
N GLU A 14 7.12 -12.42 -3.06
CA GLU A 14 8.04 -12.79 -4.14
C GLU A 14 8.76 -11.59 -4.73
N ARG A 15 8.05 -10.47 -4.96
CA ARG A 15 8.65 -9.26 -5.56
C ARG A 15 9.40 -8.39 -4.57
N GLY A 16 8.97 -8.38 -3.32
CA GLY A 16 9.59 -7.61 -2.24
C GLY A 16 10.72 -8.35 -1.52
N GLU A 17 10.94 -9.63 -1.87
CA GLU A 17 11.94 -10.50 -1.25
C GLU A 17 11.81 -10.58 0.28
N TYR A 18 10.57 -10.51 0.80
CA TYR A 18 10.31 -10.53 2.23
C TYR A 18 10.53 -11.92 2.82
N GLY A 19 11.27 -11.99 3.93
CA GLY A 19 11.57 -13.25 4.61
C GLY A 19 10.36 -13.82 5.33
N THR A 20 9.47 -12.96 5.83
CA THR A 20 8.34 -13.33 6.68
C THR A 20 6.99 -12.90 6.11
N VAL A 21 5.92 -13.55 6.59
CA VAL A 21 4.54 -13.17 6.22
C VAL A 21 4.19 -11.82 6.86
N GLU A 22 4.71 -11.57 8.06
CA GLU A 22 4.50 -10.35 8.84
C GLU A 22 5.08 -9.12 8.11
N GLU A 23 6.31 -9.21 7.59
CA GLU A 23 6.91 -8.16 6.77
C GLU A 23 6.11 -7.91 5.49
N THR A 24 5.69 -8.99 4.83
CA THR A 24 4.88 -8.94 3.61
C THR A 24 3.56 -8.21 3.88
N GLU A 25 2.84 -8.58 4.93
CA GLU A 25 1.58 -7.97 5.32
C GLU A 25 1.77 -6.50 5.74
N ARG A 26 2.84 -6.20 6.47
CA ARG A 26 3.15 -4.83 6.88
C ARG A 26 3.37 -3.93 5.66
N ALA A 27 4.22 -4.34 4.74
CA ALA A 27 4.46 -3.61 3.50
C ALA A 27 3.17 -3.45 2.67
N ALA A 28 2.38 -4.52 2.58
CA ALA A 28 1.09 -4.53 1.88
C ALA A 28 0.04 -3.61 2.51
N ARG A 29 0.17 -3.21 3.78
CA ARG A 29 -0.71 -2.23 4.44
C ARG A 29 -0.16 -0.81 4.36
N VAL A 30 1.15 -0.63 4.61
CA VAL A 30 1.79 0.69 4.65
C VAL A 30 1.78 1.37 3.28
N VAL A 31 2.09 0.63 2.21
CA VAL A 31 2.20 1.21 0.87
C VAL A 31 0.84 1.76 0.37
N PRO A 32 -0.28 1.00 0.43
CA PRO A 32 -1.59 1.55 0.06
C PRO A 32 -2.05 2.70 0.95
N ALA A 33 -1.71 2.72 2.24
CA ALA A 33 -2.07 3.81 3.14
C ALA A 33 -1.41 5.12 2.71
N LEU A 34 -0.11 5.08 2.43
CA LEU A 34 0.63 6.26 1.97
C LEU A 34 0.21 6.65 0.55
N LEU A 35 0.00 5.67 -0.35
CA LEU A 35 -0.51 5.96 -1.71
C LEU A 35 -1.88 6.62 -1.66
N GLY A 36 -2.80 6.15 -0.81
CA GLY A 36 -4.13 6.72 -0.67
C GLY A 36 -4.10 8.22 -0.33
N ALA A 37 -3.10 8.66 0.43
CA ALA A 37 -2.92 10.05 0.80
C ALA A 37 -2.40 10.94 -0.33
N HIS A 38 -1.89 10.35 -1.42
CA HIS A 38 -1.34 11.06 -2.59
C HIS A 38 -2.11 10.82 -3.90
N LEU A 39 -2.98 9.82 -3.94
CA LEU A 39 -3.85 9.56 -5.09
C LEU A 39 -5.16 10.34 -4.96
N VAL A 40 -5.51 11.08 -6.01
CA VAL A 40 -6.74 11.88 -6.08
C VAL A 40 -7.67 11.36 -7.17
N GLY A 41 -8.97 11.64 -7.01
CA GLY A 41 -9.99 11.36 -8.01
C GLY A 41 -10.10 9.89 -8.39
N GLU A 42 -10.36 9.63 -9.67
CA GLU A 42 -10.66 8.29 -10.19
C GLU A 42 -9.49 7.31 -10.10
N VAL A 43 -8.25 7.79 -10.07
CA VAL A 43 -7.06 6.93 -10.01
C VAL A 43 -7.08 6.09 -8.74
N ARG A 44 -7.46 6.70 -7.61
CA ARG A 44 -7.57 6.04 -6.32
C ARG A 44 -8.63 4.93 -6.36
N SER A 45 -9.82 5.25 -6.87
CA SER A 45 -10.95 4.31 -6.95
C SER A 45 -10.64 3.13 -7.87
N ARG A 46 -10.02 3.38 -9.03
CA ARG A 46 -9.63 2.33 -9.99
C ARG A 46 -8.55 1.41 -9.43
N LEU A 47 -7.61 1.95 -8.64
CA LEU A 47 -6.61 1.13 -7.98
C LEU A 47 -7.23 0.26 -6.88
N ALA A 48 -8.10 0.84 -6.04
CA ALA A 48 -8.82 0.11 -5.00
C ALA A 48 -9.60 -1.08 -5.57
N ALA A 49 -10.27 -0.91 -6.71
CA ALA A 49 -11.04 -1.97 -7.39
C ALA A 49 -10.19 -3.17 -7.85
N ARG A 50 -8.86 -3.04 -7.88
CA ARG A 50 -7.92 -4.11 -8.26
C ARG A 50 -7.30 -4.81 -7.05
N LEU A 51 -7.48 -4.28 -5.85
CA LEU A 51 -6.91 -4.80 -4.62
C LEU A 51 -7.92 -5.69 -3.88
N PRO A 52 -7.45 -6.72 -3.14
CA PRO A 52 -8.30 -7.37 -2.15
C PRO A 52 -8.93 -6.34 -1.19
N GLU A 53 -10.16 -6.62 -0.76
CA GLU A 53 -11.01 -5.66 -0.02
C GLU A 53 -10.30 -5.01 1.17
N GLU A 54 -9.58 -5.79 1.98
CA GLU A 54 -8.80 -5.31 3.14
C GLU A 54 -7.84 -4.16 2.77
N PHE A 55 -7.08 -4.30 1.68
CA PHE A 55 -6.11 -3.28 1.25
C PHE A 55 -6.76 -2.15 0.47
N ALA A 56 -7.87 -2.43 -0.20
CA ALA A 56 -8.68 -1.41 -0.87
C ALA A 56 -9.25 -0.40 0.14
N LEU A 57 -9.74 -0.88 1.28
CA LEU A 57 -10.27 -0.02 2.35
C LEU A 57 -9.19 0.93 2.91
N ILE A 58 -7.96 0.44 3.11
CA ILE A 58 -6.83 1.25 3.54
C ILE A 58 -6.55 2.39 2.54
N LEU A 59 -6.59 2.08 1.24
CA LEU A 59 -6.33 3.05 0.19
C LEU A 59 -7.46 4.10 0.04
N LEU A 60 -8.70 3.71 0.34
CA LEU A 60 -9.88 4.58 0.21
C LEU A 60 -10.11 5.48 1.42
N ASN A 61 -9.53 5.15 2.58
CA ASN A 61 -9.64 5.95 3.80
C ASN A 61 -8.26 6.49 4.26
N PRO A 62 -7.60 7.34 3.46
CA PRO A 62 -6.31 7.87 3.85
C PRO A 62 -6.44 8.86 5.01
N LEU A 63 -5.46 8.85 5.91
CA LEU A 63 -5.18 10.01 6.75
C LEU A 63 -4.71 11.12 5.80
N GLY A 64 -5.56 12.13 5.56
CA GLY A 64 -5.33 13.14 4.52
C GLY A 64 -3.93 13.74 4.59
N SER A 65 -3.25 13.87 3.44
CA SER A 65 -1.96 14.56 3.36
C SER A 65 -2.15 15.97 2.84
N ALA A 66 -1.51 16.94 3.49
CA ALA A 66 -1.58 18.35 3.13
C ALA A 66 -0.72 18.71 1.91
N GLU A 67 0.23 17.86 1.51
CA GLU A 67 1.17 18.16 0.43
C GLU A 67 1.52 16.90 -0.41
N PRO A 68 1.61 16.99 -1.75
CA PRO A 68 2.07 15.88 -2.58
C PRO A 68 3.52 15.49 -2.25
N LEU A 69 3.76 14.24 -1.87
CA LEU A 69 5.13 13.76 -1.70
C LEU A 69 5.80 13.53 -3.08
N SER A 70 7.03 14.00 -3.23
CA SER A 70 7.87 13.58 -4.35
C SER A 70 8.20 12.09 -4.23
N PRO A 71 8.49 11.37 -5.34
CA PRO A 71 8.78 9.94 -5.30
C PRO A 71 9.87 9.55 -4.29
N LYS A 72 10.94 10.35 -4.18
CA LYS A 72 12.01 10.12 -3.19
C LYS A 72 11.52 10.26 -1.75
N ARG A 73 10.67 11.26 -1.48
CA ARG A 73 10.08 11.46 -0.15
C ARG A 73 9.10 10.35 0.18
N PHE A 74 8.33 9.87 -0.80
CA PHE A 74 7.43 8.73 -0.65
C PHE A 74 8.20 7.48 -0.21
N VAL A 75 9.25 7.07 -0.95
CA VAL A 75 10.04 5.88 -0.61
C VAL A 75 10.63 5.98 0.80
N ARG A 76 11.17 7.15 1.17
CA ARG A 76 11.71 7.36 2.52
C ARG A 76 10.64 7.28 3.61
N ALA A 77 9.47 7.87 3.38
CA ALA A 77 8.36 7.80 4.32
C ALA A 77 7.85 6.37 4.48
N THR A 78 7.73 5.62 3.38
CA THR A 78 7.38 4.19 3.40
C THR A 78 8.39 3.38 4.20
N ALA A 79 9.70 3.56 3.94
CA ALA A 79 10.75 2.84 4.65
C ALA A 79 10.69 3.11 6.16
N ALA A 80 10.57 4.38 6.56
CA ALA A 80 10.45 4.76 7.97
C ALA A 80 9.22 4.14 8.67
N LEU A 81 8.09 4.02 7.96
CA LEU A 81 6.87 3.40 8.49
C LEU A 81 6.93 1.86 8.55
N ILE A 82 7.74 1.23 7.71
CA ILE A 82 7.95 -0.23 7.73
C ILE A 82 8.95 -0.62 8.82
N GLU A 83 10.02 0.15 8.98
CA GLU A 83 11.10 -0.10 9.96
C GLU A 83 10.74 0.35 11.38
N GLY A 84 9.90 1.38 11.53
CA GLY A 84 9.59 2.05 12.80
C GLY A 84 8.47 1.44 13.65
N VAL A 85 8.05 0.19 13.41
CA VAL A 85 6.96 -0.49 14.14
C VAL A 85 7.39 -1.82 14.72
#